data_AF-A0ABD5YYQ6-F1
#
_entry.id   AF-A0ABD5YYQ6-F1
#
_cell.length_a   1.000
_cell.length_b   1.000
_cell.length_c   1.000
_cell.angle_alpha   90.00
_cell.angle_beta   90.00
_cell.angle_gamma   90.00
#
_symmetry.space_group_name_H-M   'P 1'
#
loop_
_entity.id
_entity.type
_entity.pdbx_description
1 polymer ?
#
loop_
_entity_poly.entity_id
_entity_poly.type
_entity_poly.pdbx_seq_one_letter_code
_entity_poly.pdbx_strand_id
1 'polypeptide(L)'
;MEWSEYRNRIESPEDEYRTNVPALFADPDTFDAFVNDLATELDPSAFDYVARIDAMGFIPGTALARRFGVGFIAVRKDEKLPIREEHRVADTLVDYTGKEKMLEVDTRQVPTDDPILLVDDWMETASQVGTAIDLLERAGGTVGGIALLAAEENETTRRLNDEYGVYSVKSFRE
;
A
#
# COMPACT_ATOMS: atom_id res chain seq x y z
N MET A 1 17.69 -1.87 7.23
CA MET A 1 17.63 -2.70 8.46
C MET A 1 17.25 -4.12 8.07
N GLU A 2 17.55 -5.11 8.89
CA GLU A 2 17.09 -6.48 8.63
C GLU A 2 15.59 -6.59 8.91
N TRP A 3 14.86 -7.40 8.12
CA TRP A 3 13.42 -7.61 8.33
C TRP A 3 13.08 -8.05 9.76
N SER A 4 13.94 -8.88 10.38
CA SER A 4 13.78 -9.31 11.77
C SER A 4 13.71 -8.15 12.77
N GLU A 5 14.37 -7.03 12.51
CA GLU A 5 14.37 -5.85 13.38
C GLU A 5 13.07 -5.06 13.29
N TYR A 6 12.46 -4.99 12.10
CA TYR A 6 11.12 -4.45 11.92
C TYR A 6 10.09 -5.36 12.60
N ARG A 7 10.18 -6.67 12.34
CA ARG A 7 9.30 -7.69 12.91
C ARG A 7 9.27 -7.61 14.44
N ASN A 8 10.44 -7.58 15.09
CA ASN A 8 10.54 -7.53 16.57
C ASN A 8 9.93 -6.26 17.19
N ARG A 9 9.72 -5.19 16.42
CA ARG A 9 9.08 -3.95 16.90
C ARG A 9 7.57 -3.96 16.74
N ILE A 10 7.07 -4.72 15.77
CA ILE A 10 5.64 -4.76 15.42
C ILE A 10 4.95 -6.02 15.95
N GLU A 11 5.71 -7.08 16.22
CA GLU A 11 5.26 -8.30 16.89
C GLU A 11 5.63 -8.21 18.38
N SER A 12 4.63 -8.35 19.24
CA SER A 12 4.81 -8.41 20.69
C SER A 12 4.35 -9.79 21.17
N PRO A 13 5.19 -10.55 21.88
CA PRO A 13 4.79 -11.85 22.45
C PRO A 13 3.64 -11.74 23.45
N GLU A 14 3.41 -10.54 24.00
CA GLU A 14 2.35 -10.26 24.98
C GLU A 14 1.02 -9.86 24.32
N ASP A 15 1.06 -9.46 23.04
CA ASP A 15 -0.12 -9.05 22.28
C ASP A 15 -0.54 -10.17 21.32
N GLU A 16 -1.49 -11.01 21.75
CA GLU A 16 -1.99 -12.18 20.99
C GLU A 16 -2.63 -11.83 19.63
N TYR A 17 -2.85 -10.55 19.29
CA TYR A 17 -3.53 -10.18 18.06
C TYR A 17 -2.95 -8.92 17.40
N ARG A 18 -2.43 -9.14 16.18
CA ARG A 18 -2.08 -8.17 15.12
C ARG A 18 -0.74 -7.45 15.25
N THR A 19 -0.07 -7.41 14.10
CA THR A 19 1.12 -6.60 13.82
C THR A 19 0.87 -5.12 14.11
N ASN A 20 1.58 -4.56 15.10
CA ASN A 20 1.51 -3.14 15.47
C ASN A 20 2.43 -2.29 14.59
N VAL A 21 2.12 -2.19 13.29
CA VAL A 21 2.87 -1.37 12.32
C VAL A 21 3.17 0.07 12.81
N PRO A 22 2.26 0.77 13.54
CA PRO A 22 2.54 2.10 14.07
C PRO A 22 3.74 2.19 15.01
N ALA A 23 4.16 1.08 15.62
CA ALA A 23 5.38 1.04 16.43
C ALA A 23 6.64 1.40 15.61
N LEU A 24 6.65 1.13 14.30
CA LEU A 24 7.72 1.56 13.40
C LEU A 24 7.79 3.08 13.24
N PHE A 25 6.65 3.77 13.36
CA PHE A 25 6.55 5.21 13.11
C PHE A 25 6.92 6.04 14.34
N ALA A 26 6.88 5.43 15.53
CA ALA A 26 7.11 6.10 16.80
C ALA A 26 8.60 6.45 17.01
N ASP A 27 9.50 5.64 16.48
CA ASP A 27 10.94 5.88 16.50
C ASP A 27 11.39 6.50 15.18
N PRO A 28 11.96 7.73 15.19
CA PRO A 28 12.27 8.46 13.96
C PRO A 28 13.33 7.75 13.10
N ASP A 29 14.33 7.11 13.71
CA ASP A 29 15.39 6.41 12.99
C ASP A 29 14.86 5.12 12.34
N THR A 30 14.02 4.37 13.06
CA THR A 30 13.33 3.19 12.52
C THR A 30 12.39 3.57 11.37
N PHE A 31 11.64 4.67 11.51
CA PHE A 31 10.73 5.10 10.44
C PHE A 31 11.49 5.55 9.19
N ASP A 32 12.56 6.32 9.37
CA ASP A 32 13.40 6.75 8.24
C ASP A 32 14.04 5.54 7.55
N ALA A 33 14.59 4.60 8.32
CA ALA A 33 15.11 3.34 7.79
C ALA A 33 14.05 2.55 7.01
N PHE A 34 12.82 2.44 7.54
CA PHE A 34 11.73 1.74 6.87
C PHE A 34 11.38 2.36 5.52
N VAL A 35 11.25 3.69 5.47
CA VAL A 35 10.97 4.41 4.22
C VAL A 35 12.16 4.30 3.25
N ASN A 36 13.40 4.35 3.76
CA ASN A 36 14.61 4.16 2.95
C ASN A 36 14.69 2.76 2.33
N ASP A 37 14.42 1.72 3.12
CA ASP A 37 14.49 0.34 2.65
C ASP A 37 13.41 0.06 1.59
N LEU A 38 12.18 0.54 1.79
CA LEU A 38 11.14 0.50 0.76
C LEU A 38 11.57 1.21 -0.53
N ALA A 39 12.22 2.37 -0.40
CA ALA A 39 12.63 3.18 -1.53
C ALA A 39 13.84 2.63 -2.30
N THR A 40 14.70 1.82 -1.67
CA THR A 40 16.00 1.42 -2.26
C THR A 40 15.83 0.48 -3.45
N GLU A 41 14.80 -0.35 -3.43
CA GLU A 41 14.49 -1.31 -4.50
C GLU A 41 13.60 -0.71 -5.61
N LEU A 42 13.14 0.53 -5.42
CA LEU A 42 12.27 1.24 -6.35
C LEU A 42 13.08 2.24 -7.18
N ASP A 43 12.73 2.41 -8.46
CA ASP A 43 13.18 3.54 -9.25
C ASP A 43 12.19 4.70 -9.07
N PRO A 44 12.55 5.78 -8.34
CA PRO A 44 11.64 6.90 -8.13
C PRO A 44 11.23 7.60 -9.43
N SER A 45 12.02 7.47 -10.50
CA SER A 45 11.70 8.06 -11.81
C SER A 45 10.69 7.25 -12.62
N ALA A 46 10.34 6.05 -12.16
CA ALA A 46 9.33 5.21 -12.78
C ALA A 46 7.90 5.55 -12.33
N PHE A 47 7.73 6.46 -11.35
CA PHE A 47 6.45 6.80 -10.77
C PHE A 47 6.27 8.30 -10.63
N ASP A 48 5.07 8.78 -10.89
CA ASP A 48 4.67 10.19 -10.76
C ASP A 48 3.69 10.41 -9.61
N TYR A 49 3.14 9.31 -9.06
CA TYR A 49 2.22 9.30 -7.94
C TYR A 49 2.42 8.07 -7.05
N VAL A 50 2.19 8.24 -5.75
CA VAL A 50 2.05 7.14 -4.80
C VAL A 50 0.60 7.05 -4.37
N ALA A 51 -0.05 5.92 -4.65
CA ALA A 51 -1.35 5.59 -4.10
C ALA A 51 -1.20 4.72 -2.85
N ARG A 52 -2.07 4.90 -1.87
CA ARG A 52 -2.02 4.14 -0.62
C ARG A 52 -3.41 3.85 -0.10
N ILE A 53 -3.58 2.65 0.46
CA ILE A 53 -4.83 2.20 1.08
C ILE A 53 -4.91 2.64 2.55
N ASP A 54 -6.06 3.17 2.93
CA ASP A 54 -6.38 3.71 4.25
C ASP A 54 -6.33 2.64 5.36
N ALA A 55 -6.02 2.97 6.62
CA ALA A 55 -5.72 4.31 7.15
C ALA A 55 -4.30 4.49 7.64
N MET A 56 -3.79 3.56 8.43
CA MET A 56 -2.42 3.63 8.96
C MET A 56 -1.37 3.59 7.85
N GLY A 57 -1.71 2.99 6.71
CA GLY A 57 -0.86 2.97 5.53
C GLY A 57 -0.49 4.34 4.98
N PHE A 58 -1.31 5.38 5.22
CA PHE A 58 -1.04 6.73 4.71
C PHE A 58 0.26 7.32 5.22
N ILE A 59 0.69 6.95 6.43
CA ILE A 59 1.91 7.47 7.04
C ILE A 59 3.14 7.12 6.18
N PRO A 60 3.45 5.83 5.91
CA PRO A 60 4.56 5.49 5.04
C PRO A 60 4.32 5.86 3.57
N GLY A 61 3.08 5.78 3.07
CA GLY A 61 2.77 6.18 1.69
C GLY A 61 3.08 7.66 1.42
N THR A 62 2.68 8.55 2.32
CA THR A 62 2.98 9.99 2.19
C THR A 62 4.46 10.30 2.40
N ALA A 63 5.15 9.59 3.28
CA ALA A 63 6.60 9.72 3.44
C ALA A 63 7.36 9.30 2.18
N LEU A 64 6.94 8.21 1.54
CA LEU A 64 7.51 7.73 0.27
C LEU A 64 7.22 8.71 -0.87
N ALA A 65 5.98 9.20 -0.99
CA ALA A 65 5.61 10.22 -1.98
C ALA A 65 6.49 11.48 -1.83
N ARG A 66 6.65 11.96 -0.60
CA ARG A 66 7.52 13.10 -0.29
C ARG A 66 8.98 12.83 -0.66
N ARG A 67 9.48 11.62 -0.39
CA ARG A 67 10.84 11.22 -0.74
C ARG A 67 11.07 11.22 -2.24
N PHE A 68 10.09 10.73 -3.02
CA PHE A 68 10.16 10.68 -4.47
C PHE A 68 9.89 12.05 -5.12
N GLY A 69 9.26 12.97 -4.40
CA GLY A 69 8.90 14.29 -4.93
C GLY A 69 7.65 14.27 -5.81
N VAL A 70 6.77 13.31 -5.56
CA VAL A 70 5.63 12.95 -6.42
C VAL A 70 4.28 13.19 -5.71
N GLY A 71 3.19 13.10 -6.47
CA GLY A 71 1.84 13.25 -5.91
C GLY A 71 1.45 12.08 -5.00
N PHE A 72 0.40 12.27 -4.19
CA PHE A 72 -0.16 11.23 -3.34
C PHE A 72 -1.66 11.05 -3.61
N ILE A 73 -2.11 9.81 -3.72
CA ILE A 73 -3.50 9.42 -3.96
C ILE A 73 -4.01 8.62 -2.77
N ALA A 74 -5.10 9.09 -2.17
CA ALA A 74 -5.73 8.42 -1.04
C ALA A 74 -6.82 7.44 -1.50
N VAL A 75 -6.57 6.14 -1.33
CA VAL A 75 -7.60 5.09 -1.47
C VAL A 75 -8.23 4.84 -0.10
N ARG A 76 -9.49 5.22 0.07
CA ARG A 76 -10.16 5.29 1.39
C ARG A 76 -11.08 4.12 1.65
N LYS A 77 -11.43 3.91 2.92
CA LYS A 77 -12.37 2.88 3.39
C LYS A 77 -13.67 3.51 3.88
N ASP A 78 -14.80 2.85 3.63
CA ASP A 78 -16.11 3.08 4.26
C ASP A 78 -16.73 4.49 4.04
N GLU A 79 -16.74 5.00 2.81
CA GLU A 79 -17.36 6.28 2.40
C GLU A 79 -16.77 7.52 3.11
N LYS A 80 -15.48 7.46 3.44
CA LYS A 80 -14.79 8.51 4.19
C LYS A 80 -14.20 9.62 3.32
N LEU A 81 -14.34 9.58 1.99
CA LEU A 81 -14.01 10.73 1.14
C LEU A 81 -15.18 11.73 1.13
N PRO A 82 -14.93 13.01 1.45
CA PRO A 82 -15.94 14.07 1.36
C PRO A 82 -16.09 14.53 -0.09
N ILE A 83 -16.52 13.63 -0.98
CA ILE A 83 -16.67 13.84 -2.43
C ILE A 83 -18.10 13.58 -2.87
N ARG A 84 -18.46 14.12 -4.04
CA ARG A 84 -19.74 13.80 -4.69
C ARG A 84 -19.64 12.48 -5.45
N GLU A 85 -20.79 11.82 -5.63
CA GLU A 85 -20.88 10.50 -6.27
C GLU A 85 -20.34 10.48 -7.70
N GLU A 86 -20.48 11.57 -8.47
CA GLU A 86 -19.92 11.64 -9.83
C GLU A 86 -18.39 11.58 -9.91
N HIS A 87 -17.71 11.78 -8.77
CA HIS A 87 -16.25 11.68 -8.66
C HIS A 87 -15.79 10.43 -7.91
N ARG A 88 -16.72 9.57 -7.49
CA ARG A 88 -16.44 8.38 -6.70
C ARG A 88 -16.31 7.15 -7.61
N VAL A 89 -15.18 6.45 -7.50
CA VAL A 89 -15.11 5.04 -7.89
C VAL A 89 -14.97 4.24 -6.61
N ALA A 90 -15.84 3.24 -6.42
CA ALA A 90 -15.84 2.40 -5.24
C ALA A 90 -16.17 0.94 -5.60
N ASP A 91 -15.71 0.03 -4.74
CA ASP A 91 -16.03 -1.40 -4.82
C ASP A 91 -15.85 -2.07 -3.45
N THR A 92 -16.45 -3.24 -3.28
CA THR A 92 -16.37 -4.03 -2.06
C THR A 92 -15.46 -5.24 -2.21
N LEU A 93 -14.89 -5.67 -1.10
CA LEU A 93 -14.01 -6.84 -1.01
C LEU A 93 -14.21 -7.53 0.33
N VAL A 94 -13.83 -8.81 0.39
CA VAL A 94 -13.76 -9.56 1.63
C VAL A 94 -12.29 -9.60 2.09
N ASP A 95 -12.03 -9.13 3.30
CA ASP A 95 -10.68 -9.15 3.89
C ASP A 95 -10.32 -10.55 4.41
N TYR A 96 -9.07 -10.71 4.87
CA TYR A 96 -8.56 -11.97 5.41
C TYR A 96 -9.34 -12.47 6.65
N THR A 97 -10.09 -11.59 7.33
CA THR A 97 -10.95 -11.93 8.47
C THR A 97 -12.36 -12.37 8.06
N GLY A 98 -12.64 -12.42 6.75
CA GLY A 98 -13.97 -12.73 6.22
C GLY A 98 -14.95 -11.56 6.31
N LYS A 99 -14.48 -10.34 6.60
CA LYS A 99 -15.34 -9.15 6.72
C LYS A 99 -15.38 -8.41 5.40
N GLU A 100 -16.58 -7.97 5.03
CA GLU A 100 -16.75 -7.04 3.92
C GLU A 100 -16.13 -5.68 4.27
N LYS A 101 -15.43 -5.11 3.29
CA LYS A 101 -14.83 -3.78 3.29
C LYS A 101 -15.18 -3.11 1.98
N MET A 102 -15.28 -1.79 2.00
CA MET A 102 -15.42 -1.00 0.78
C MET A 102 -14.19 -0.12 0.63
N LEU A 103 -13.67 -0.04 -0.60
CA LEU A 103 -12.65 0.93 -0.99
C LEU A 103 -13.24 1.97 -1.93
N GLU A 104 -12.69 3.18 -1.90
CA GLU A 104 -13.11 4.31 -2.73
C GLU A 104 -11.93 5.19 -3.13
N VAL A 105 -12.03 5.85 -4.28
CA VAL A 105 -11.07 6.86 -4.76
C VAL A 105 -11.80 8.04 -5.41
N ASP A 106 -11.22 9.24 -5.31
CA ASP A 106 -11.67 10.45 -5.99
C ASP A 106 -11.03 10.51 -7.39
N THR A 107 -11.83 10.42 -8.45
CA THR A 107 -11.32 10.42 -9.84
C THR A 107 -10.49 11.64 -10.18
N ARG A 108 -10.71 12.79 -9.53
CA ARG A 108 -9.95 14.02 -9.77
C ARG A 108 -8.52 13.96 -9.22
N GLN A 109 -8.22 12.98 -8.37
CA GLN A 109 -6.88 12.75 -7.82
C GLN A 109 -6.10 11.70 -8.62
N VAL A 110 -6.77 10.98 -9.52
CA VAL A 110 -6.15 9.92 -10.32
C VAL A 110 -5.77 10.49 -11.69
N PRO A 111 -4.46 10.62 -12.00
CA PRO A 111 -4.01 11.07 -13.31
C PRO A 111 -4.22 9.95 -14.35
N THR A 112 -4.43 10.31 -15.62
CA THR A 112 -4.80 9.33 -16.66
C THR A 112 -3.60 8.65 -17.33
N ASP A 113 -2.42 9.27 -17.32
CA ASP A 113 -1.24 8.78 -18.07
C ASP A 113 0.02 8.59 -17.21
N ASP A 114 -0.07 8.92 -15.92
CA ASP A 114 1.07 8.98 -15.01
C ASP A 114 1.15 7.69 -14.18
N PRO A 115 2.30 6.99 -14.13
CA PRO A 115 2.43 5.73 -13.41
C PRO A 115 2.30 5.91 -11.89
N ILE A 116 1.49 5.03 -11.30
CA ILE A 116 1.17 5.03 -9.88
C ILE A 116 1.89 3.87 -9.20
N LEU A 117 2.67 4.17 -8.16
CA LEU A 117 3.13 3.17 -7.20
C LEU A 117 2.03 2.93 -6.16
N LEU A 118 1.43 1.73 -6.15
CA LEU A 118 0.48 1.34 -5.11
C LEU A 118 1.24 0.79 -3.91
N VAL A 119 1.01 1.38 -2.74
CA VAL A 119 1.66 0.94 -1.50
C VAL A 119 0.61 0.31 -0.59
N ASP A 120 0.91 -0.84 0.03
CA ASP A 120 0.18 -1.36 1.19
C ASP A 120 1.14 -1.84 2.31
N ASP A 121 0.65 -2.27 3.46
CA ASP A 121 1.49 -2.73 4.57
C ASP A 121 1.68 -4.23 4.41
N TRP A 122 0.59 -4.96 4.39
CA TRP A 122 0.62 -6.41 4.30
C TRP A 122 -0.31 -6.92 3.21
N MET A 123 0.22 -7.77 2.34
CA MET A 123 -0.57 -8.46 1.32
C MET A 123 -0.74 -9.94 1.67
N GLU A 124 -1.84 -10.29 2.35
CA GLU A 124 -2.17 -11.69 2.67
C GLU A 124 -2.89 -12.38 1.50
N THR A 125 -4.13 -11.96 1.22
CA THR A 125 -4.98 -12.53 0.16
C THR A 125 -4.92 -11.73 -1.15
N ALA A 126 -4.23 -10.59 -1.14
CA ALA A 126 -4.26 -9.57 -2.17
C ALA A 126 -5.65 -8.96 -2.48
N SER A 127 -6.69 -9.21 -1.68
CA SER A 127 -8.02 -8.67 -1.97
C SER A 127 -8.05 -7.13 -1.93
N GLN A 128 -7.45 -6.52 -0.90
CA GLN A 128 -7.33 -5.06 -0.81
C GLN A 128 -6.51 -4.45 -1.96
N VAL A 129 -5.35 -5.03 -2.25
CA VAL A 129 -4.44 -4.55 -3.31
C VAL A 129 -5.14 -4.67 -4.67
N GLY A 130 -5.74 -5.82 -4.98
CA GLY A 130 -6.46 -6.05 -6.22
C GLY A 130 -7.64 -5.10 -6.41
N THR A 131 -8.44 -4.88 -5.38
CA THR A 131 -9.52 -3.88 -5.46
C THR A 131 -8.98 -2.46 -5.64
N ALA A 132 -7.91 -2.08 -4.95
CA ALA A 132 -7.32 -0.75 -5.14
C ALA A 132 -6.78 -0.55 -6.57
N ILE A 133 -6.17 -1.58 -7.16
CA ILE A 133 -5.73 -1.56 -8.57
C ILE A 133 -6.94 -1.31 -9.48
N ASP A 134 -8.01 -2.11 -9.35
CA ASP A 134 -9.22 -1.97 -10.16
C ASP A 134 -9.82 -0.56 -10.04
N LEU A 135 -9.88 0.00 -8.83
CA LEU A 135 -10.39 1.36 -8.61
C LEU A 135 -9.53 2.42 -9.27
N LEU A 136 -8.21 2.32 -9.17
CA LEU A 136 -7.28 3.27 -9.79
C LEU A 136 -7.36 3.19 -11.31
N GLU A 137 -7.39 1.98 -11.89
CA GLU A 137 -7.50 1.77 -13.33
C GLU A 137 -8.86 2.25 -13.88
N ARG A 138 -9.97 1.99 -13.17
CA ARG A 138 -11.31 2.50 -13.53
C ARG A 138 -11.42 4.02 -13.38
N ALA A 139 -10.65 4.62 -12.48
CA ALA A 139 -10.51 6.07 -12.37
C ALA A 139 -9.61 6.67 -13.47
N GLY A 140 -9.01 5.83 -14.31
CA GLY A 140 -8.21 6.19 -15.47
C GLY A 140 -6.70 6.09 -15.25
N GLY A 141 -6.22 5.75 -14.06
CA GLY A 141 -4.79 5.68 -13.75
C GLY A 141 -4.13 4.38 -14.21
N THR A 142 -2.80 4.38 -14.23
CA THR A 142 -1.98 3.21 -14.55
C THR A 142 -1.18 2.80 -13.33
N VAL A 143 -1.43 1.62 -12.75
CA VAL A 143 -0.59 1.09 -11.68
C VAL A 143 0.68 0.50 -12.29
N GLY A 144 1.84 1.07 -11.95
CA GLY A 144 3.13 0.68 -12.51
C GLY A 144 3.99 -0.17 -11.57
N GLY A 145 3.55 -0.37 -10.33
CA GLY A 145 4.32 -1.06 -9.29
C GLY A 145 3.55 -1.20 -7.98
N ILE A 146 3.94 -2.17 -7.18
CA ILE A 146 3.39 -2.40 -5.84
C ILE A 146 4.52 -2.41 -4.80
N ALA A 147 4.39 -1.68 -3.70
CA ALA A 147 5.34 -1.70 -2.59
C ALA A 147 4.68 -2.06 -1.25
N LEU A 148 5.28 -2.97 -0.49
CA LEU A 148 4.71 -3.56 0.73
C LEU A 148 5.73 -3.67 1.87
N LEU A 149 5.28 -3.66 3.13
CA LEU A 149 6.14 -4.12 4.22
C LEU A 149 6.35 -5.64 4.11
N ALA A 150 5.26 -6.38 3.90
CA ALA A 150 5.30 -7.83 3.77
C ALA A 150 4.22 -8.36 2.81
N ALA A 151 4.51 -9.49 2.19
CA ALA A 151 3.57 -10.23 1.36
C ALA A 151 3.60 -11.72 1.76
N GLU A 152 2.44 -12.35 1.74
CA GLU A 152 2.33 -13.81 1.77
C GLU A 152 2.44 -14.38 0.37
N GLU A 153 3.05 -15.55 0.23
CA GLU A 153 3.22 -16.18 -1.07
C GLU A 153 2.05 -17.13 -1.36
N ASN A 154 1.25 -16.78 -2.37
CA ASN A 154 0.18 -17.60 -2.89
C ASN A 154 -0.01 -17.33 -4.38
N GLU A 155 -0.95 -18.04 -5.02
CA GLU A 155 -1.20 -17.90 -6.45
C GLU A 155 -1.55 -16.46 -6.86
N THR A 156 -2.34 -15.75 -6.05
CA THR A 156 -2.79 -14.40 -6.37
C THR A 156 -1.67 -13.37 -6.19
N THR A 157 -0.87 -13.49 -5.13
CA THR A 157 0.25 -12.57 -4.88
C THR A 157 1.37 -12.75 -5.89
N ARG A 158 1.65 -13.99 -6.34
CA ARG A 158 2.58 -14.24 -7.46
C ARG A 158 2.09 -13.63 -8.77
N ARG A 159 0.80 -13.79 -9.08
CA ARG A 159 0.21 -13.18 -10.28
C ARG A 159 0.36 -11.66 -10.29
N LEU A 160 0.08 -10.99 -9.17
CA LEU A 160 0.29 -9.54 -9.07
C LEU A 160 1.75 -9.14 -9.18
N ASN A 161 2.67 -9.96 -8.65
CA ASN A 161 4.11 -9.73 -8.84
C ASN A 161 4.53 -9.85 -10.32
N ASP A 162 3.98 -10.82 -11.05
CA ASP A 162 4.29 -11.00 -12.48
C ASP A 162 3.68 -9.88 -13.34
N GLU A 163 2.50 -9.38 -12.98
CA GLU A 163 1.78 -8.34 -13.73
C GLU A 163 2.29 -6.92 -13.44
N TYR A 164 2.55 -6.59 -12.17
CA TYR A 164 2.83 -5.21 -11.74
C TYR A 164 4.23 -5.02 -11.16
N GLY A 165 4.94 -6.09 -10.79
CA GLY A 165 6.15 -6.00 -9.98
C GLY A 165 5.82 -5.65 -8.53
N VAL A 166 6.16 -6.55 -7.59
CA VAL A 166 5.96 -6.33 -6.16
C VAL A 166 7.30 -6.22 -5.45
N TYR A 167 7.47 -5.09 -4.77
CA TYR A 167 8.61 -4.79 -3.91
C TYR A 167 8.20 -4.94 -2.45
N SER A 168 8.96 -5.67 -1.65
CA SER A 168 8.64 -5.86 -0.24
C SER A 168 9.87 -5.92 0.65
N VAL A 169 9.76 -5.39 1.88
CA VAL A 169 10.84 -5.44 2.88
C VAL A 169 11.06 -6.88 3.36
N LYS A 170 9.98 -7.64 3.58
CA LYS A 170 10.02 -9.10 3.67
C LYS A 170 9.98 -9.66 2.24
N SER A 171 11.12 -10.04 1.69
CA SER A 171 11.19 -10.60 0.33
C SER A 171 10.32 -11.85 0.18
N PHE A 172 9.84 -12.13 -1.04
CA PHE A 172 9.17 -13.38 -1.43
C PHE A 172 10.05 -14.66 -1.30
N ARG A 173 11.20 -14.59 -0.62
CA ARG A 173 12.26 -15.61 -0.68
C ARG A 173 12.83 -16.03 0.68
N GLU A 174 12.17 -15.69 1.78
CA GLU A 174 12.48 -16.27 3.10
C GLU A 174 11.31 -17.05 3.69
#